data_AF-A0A417M8T6-F1
#
_entry.id   AF-A0A417M8T6-F1
#
_cell.length_a   1.000
_cell.length_b   1.000
_cell.length_c   1.000
_cell.angle_alpha   90.00
_cell.angle_beta   90.00
_cell.angle_gamma   90.00
#
_symmetry.space_group_name_H-M   'P 1'
#
loop_
_entity.id
_entity.type
_entity.pdbx_description
1 polymer ?
#
loop_
_entity_poly.entity_id
_entity_poly.type
_entity_poly.pdbx_seq_one_letter_code
_entity_poly.pdbx_strand_id
1 'polypeptide(L)'
;MRKLISDVGLANVAESIDRLMNVDIGARGTAQVLFDAARELLNGKPMTLAAVELMQKSIKPGDYVFITTGWADQPANIPTKSETDGPPGTAALARAIRLTLKGLPIVITDDYLVEDMKKVMSSCGFSITEPEKLSTSLSDELGFEMVPTIAVIGMPIDQEACRVRSEELLEHYKPSLCLAIERGGMNKHGRIHGMGGFDFSASQAKMDYLFTGAGERGIATIGIGDGGNEIGMANIEKTVREKVKNGNMCKCPCHSGIALDVAKVDVLLSAAISNWAGYGIACLLGLAEGNLDAMCSEEIEKRVLDSCWRVEFHDSIGSRVAPSVDGCPEPVHLAIIRLFREIVTMGIKRFPAE
;
A
#
# COMPACT_ATOMS: atom_id res chain seq x y z
N MET A 1 -3.62 -25.42 -4.84
CA MET A 1 -3.72 -24.89 -6.22
C MET A 1 -2.51 -25.35 -7.02
N ARG A 2 -2.62 -25.46 -8.35
CA ARG A 2 -1.50 -25.89 -9.21
C ARG A 2 -0.59 -24.69 -9.49
N LYS A 3 0.72 -24.85 -9.27
CA LYS A 3 1.72 -23.85 -9.62
C LYS A 3 1.66 -23.59 -11.14
N LEU A 4 1.58 -22.32 -11.57
CA LEU A 4 1.45 -21.96 -12.99
C LEU A 4 2.79 -21.67 -13.66
N ILE A 5 3.83 -21.37 -12.87
CA ILE A 5 5.13 -20.89 -13.34
C ILE A 5 6.26 -21.48 -12.47
N SER A 6 7.43 -21.73 -13.06
CA SER A 6 8.62 -22.11 -12.29
C SER A 6 9.11 -20.97 -11.37
N ASP A 7 9.94 -21.29 -10.35
CA ASP A 7 10.48 -20.26 -9.45
C ASP A 7 11.37 -19.24 -10.17
N VAL A 8 12.16 -19.70 -11.14
CA VAL A 8 12.97 -18.83 -12.01
C VAL A 8 12.07 -17.91 -12.83
N GLY A 9 10.97 -18.45 -13.37
CA GLY A 9 9.98 -17.66 -14.10
C GLY A 9 9.32 -16.61 -13.23
N LEU A 10 8.94 -16.96 -12.00
CA LEU A 10 8.34 -16.04 -11.04
C LEU A 10 9.28 -14.88 -10.69
N ALA A 11 10.57 -15.18 -10.45
CA ALA A 11 11.58 -14.16 -10.20
C ALA A 11 11.79 -13.22 -11.41
N ASN A 12 11.80 -13.75 -12.63
CA ASN A 12 11.91 -12.93 -13.85
C ASN A 12 10.68 -12.02 -14.07
N VAL A 13 9.49 -12.51 -13.75
CA VAL A 13 8.25 -11.71 -13.77
C VAL A 13 8.33 -10.60 -12.74
N ALA A 14 8.72 -10.90 -11.50
CA ALA A 14 8.88 -9.92 -10.43
C ALA A 14 9.89 -8.83 -10.80
N GLU A 15 11.03 -9.19 -11.38
CA GLU A 15 12.04 -8.23 -11.88
C GLU A 15 11.43 -7.24 -12.89
N SER A 16 10.60 -7.75 -13.82
CA SER A 16 9.99 -6.92 -14.85
C SER A 16 8.89 -6.01 -14.28
N ILE A 17 8.10 -6.51 -13.32
CA ILE A 17 7.09 -5.73 -12.59
C ILE A 17 7.75 -4.59 -11.80
N ASP A 18 8.80 -4.91 -11.04
CA ASP A 18 9.55 -3.95 -10.23
C ASP A 18 10.09 -2.78 -11.07
N ARG A 19 10.66 -3.09 -12.24
CA ARG A 19 11.16 -2.07 -13.15
C ARG A 19 10.04 -1.22 -13.72
N LEU A 20 8.94 -1.84 -14.13
CA LEU A 20 7.81 -1.13 -14.71
C LEU A 20 7.13 -0.19 -13.70
N MET A 21 6.93 -0.62 -12.46
CA MET A 21 6.31 0.20 -11.41
C MET A 21 7.20 1.38 -10.94
N ASN A 22 8.49 1.37 -11.27
CA ASN A 22 9.45 2.43 -10.96
C ASN A 22 9.84 3.28 -12.19
N VAL A 23 9.18 3.10 -13.34
CA VAL A 23 9.37 4.03 -14.47
C VAL A 23 8.84 5.40 -14.06
N ASP A 24 9.72 6.40 -14.09
CA ASP A 24 9.41 7.78 -13.69
C ASP A 24 8.60 8.52 -14.76
N ILE A 25 7.35 8.11 -14.96
CA ILE A 25 6.44 8.72 -15.95
C ILE A 25 6.14 10.18 -15.60
N GLY A 26 6.06 10.51 -14.31
CA GLY A 26 5.86 11.88 -13.82
C GLY A 26 7.10 12.78 -13.92
N ALA A 27 8.25 12.23 -14.31
CA ALA A 27 9.54 12.92 -14.36
C ALA A 27 9.91 13.67 -13.06
N ARG A 28 9.60 13.06 -11.90
CA ARG A 28 9.87 13.61 -10.57
C ARG A 28 11.39 13.61 -10.25
N GLY A 29 12.14 12.71 -10.87
CA GLY A 29 13.58 12.54 -10.70
C GLY A 29 13.99 11.76 -9.46
N THR A 30 13.03 11.31 -8.64
CA THR A 30 13.28 10.62 -7.36
C THR A 30 13.00 9.11 -7.41
N ALA A 31 12.17 8.63 -8.34
CA ALA A 31 11.74 7.23 -8.38
C ALA A 31 12.92 6.25 -8.47
N GLN A 32 13.87 6.50 -9.39
CA GLN A 32 15.05 5.64 -9.54
C GLN A 32 15.95 5.64 -8.28
N VAL A 33 16.07 6.80 -7.61
CA VAL A 33 16.89 6.93 -6.40
C VAL A 33 16.33 6.08 -5.26
N LEU A 34 15.01 6.12 -5.07
CA LEU A 34 14.34 5.32 -4.05
C LEU A 34 14.36 3.83 -4.40
N PHE A 35 14.18 3.50 -5.69
CA PHE A 35 14.25 2.13 -6.19
C PHE A 35 15.60 1.48 -5.95
N ASP A 36 16.69 2.15 -6.33
CA ASP A 36 18.03 1.60 -6.14
C ASP A 36 18.33 1.34 -4.66
N ALA A 37 17.95 2.27 -3.78
CA ALA A 37 18.14 2.13 -2.35
C ALA A 37 17.29 1.00 -1.73
N ALA A 38 16.01 0.91 -2.12
CA ALA A 38 15.13 -0.16 -1.64
C ALA A 38 15.57 -1.55 -2.16
N ARG A 39 16.07 -1.64 -3.41
CA ARG A 39 16.65 -2.89 -3.95
C ARG A 39 17.93 -3.30 -3.25
N GLU A 40 18.77 -2.34 -2.86
CA GLU A 40 20.03 -2.61 -2.15
C GLU A 40 19.77 -3.29 -0.79
N LEU A 41 18.74 -2.88 -0.05
CA LEU A 41 18.31 -3.53 1.20
C LEU A 41 18.01 -5.02 1.04
N LEU A 42 17.59 -5.42 -0.16
CA LEU A 42 17.21 -6.79 -0.49
C LEU A 42 18.32 -7.56 -1.23
N ASN A 43 19.56 -7.03 -1.23
CA ASN A 43 20.70 -7.59 -1.95
C ASN A 43 20.38 -7.87 -3.44
N GLY A 44 19.59 -6.98 -4.06
CA GLY A 44 19.19 -7.11 -5.47
C GLY A 44 18.03 -8.07 -5.74
N LYS A 45 17.39 -8.67 -4.72
CA LYS A 45 16.13 -9.42 -4.90
C LYS A 45 14.99 -8.46 -5.29
N PRO A 46 14.08 -8.85 -6.22
CA PRO A 46 12.88 -8.07 -6.51
C PRO A 46 12.04 -7.76 -5.26
N MET A 47 11.68 -6.49 -5.08
CA MET A 47 10.88 -5.98 -3.98
C MET A 47 9.50 -6.63 -3.96
N THR A 48 8.83 -6.74 -5.10
CA THR A 48 7.55 -7.44 -5.19
C THR A 48 7.66 -8.91 -4.81
N LEU A 49 8.74 -9.60 -5.20
CA LEU A 49 8.99 -10.99 -4.81
C LEU A 49 9.22 -11.11 -3.30
N ALA A 50 10.06 -10.25 -2.72
CA ALA A 50 10.29 -10.23 -1.28
C ALA A 50 8.99 -10.00 -0.48
N ALA A 51 8.12 -9.09 -0.96
CA ALA A 51 6.82 -8.84 -0.37
C ALA A 51 5.91 -10.08 -0.45
N VAL A 52 5.80 -10.70 -1.62
CA VAL A 52 4.98 -11.92 -1.82
C VAL A 52 5.48 -13.07 -0.95
N GLU A 53 6.80 -13.31 -0.88
CA GLU A 53 7.39 -14.34 -0.02
C GLU A 53 7.07 -14.08 1.47
N LEU A 54 7.17 -12.82 1.91
CA LEU A 54 6.82 -12.43 3.29
C LEU A 54 5.32 -12.64 3.56
N MET A 55 4.44 -12.28 2.64
CA MET A 55 3.00 -12.50 2.74
C MET A 55 2.66 -13.98 2.84
N GLN A 56 3.21 -14.83 1.96
CA GLN A 56 2.98 -16.29 1.96
C GLN A 56 3.49 -16.95 3.25
N LYS A 57 4.64 -16.48 3.76
CA LYS A 57 5.21 -16.97 5.01
C LYS A 57 4.30 -16.62 6.20
N SER A 58 3.84 -15.37 6.26
CA SER A 58 3.24 -14.79 7.46
C SER A 58 1.73 -15.02 7.54
N ILE A 59 1.00 -14.88 6.42
CA ILE A 59 -0.46 -14.94 6.40
C ILE A 59 -0.93 -16.39 6.30
N LYS A 60 -1.81 -16.80 7.21
CA LYS A 60 -2.61 -18.02 7.14
C LYS A 60 -4.09 -17.69 6.91
N PRO A 61 -4.87 -18.63 6.35
CA PRO A 61 -6.31 -18.45 6.19
C PRO A 61 -6.98 -18.06 7.51
N GLY A 62 -7.70 -16.95 7.52
CA GLY A 62 -8.36 -16.43 8.73
C GLY A 62 -7.51 -15.49 9.58
N ASP A 63 -6.25 -15.24 9.24
CA ASP A 63 -5.44 -14.24 9.94
C ASP A 63 -5.88 -12.82 9.55
N TYR A 64 -5.87 -11.91 10.52
CA TYR A 64 -6.04 -10.49 10.26
C TYR A 64 -4.82 -9.89 9.55
N VAL A 65 -5.10 -9.00 8.60
CA VAL A 65 -4.09 -8.25 7.87
C VAL A 65 -4.44 -6.77 7.95
N PHE A 66 -3.59 -5.98 8.57
CA PHE A 66 -3.79 -4.54 8.66
C PHE A 66 -3.18 -3.86 7.43
N ILE A 67 -3.95 -3.00 6.78
CA ILE A 67 -3.48 -2.19 5.65
C ILE A 67 -3.79 -0.73 5.95
N THR A 68 -2.74 0.09 6.10
CA THR A 68 -2.86 1.53 6.35
C THR A 68 -2.70 2.30 5.05
N THR A 69 -3.60 3.24 4.79
CA THR A 69 -3.56 4.12 3.63
C THR A 69 -4.40 5.38 3.86
N GLY A 70 -4.29 6.31 2.93
CA GLY A 70 -4.97 7.59 2.95
C GLY A 70 -4.01 8.69 3.36
N TRP A 71 -4.06 9.80 2.65
CA TRP A 71 -3.18 10.93 2.85
C TRP A 71 -3.90 12.24 2.52
N ALA A 72 -4.26 13.02 3.54
CA ALA A 72 -4.72 14.40 3.37
C ALA A 72 -3.51 15.36 3.21
N ASP A 73 -3.02 15.51 1.97
CA ASP A 73 -1.86 16.34 1.59
C ASP A 73 -2.23 17.83 1.38
N GLN A 74 -3.52 18.15 1.30
CA GLN A 74 -4.02 19.53 1.20
C GLN A 74 -4.81 19.97 2.43
N PRO A 75 -4.27 19.86 3.65
CA PRO A 75 -5.04 20.07 4.87
C PRO A 75 -5.58 21.49 5.05
N ALA A 76 -5.03 22.48 4.35
CA ALA A 76 -5.54 23.85 4.37
C ALA A 76 -6.74 24.08 3.42
N ASN A 77 -6.86 23.27 2.36
CA ASN A 77 -7.90 23.43 1.33
C ASN A 77 -9.03 22.42 1.53
N ILE A 78 -8.65 21.15 1.74
CA ILE A 78 -9.56 20.01 1.80
C ILE A 78 -9.09 19.08 2.94
N PRO A 79 -9.27 19.47 4.22
CA PRO A 79 -8.70 18.77 5.38
C PRO A 79 -9.21 17.34 5.60
N THR A 80 -10.35 17.00 5.01
CA THR A 80 -11.07 15.76 5.29
C THR A 80 -11.10 14.81 4.11
N LYS A 81 -10.26 15.03 3.09
CA LYS A 81 -10.18 14.17 1.91
C LYS A 81 -8.76 13.69 1.71
N SER A 82 -8.64 12.45 1.26
CA SER A 82 -7.37 11.85 0.88
C SER A 82 -7.01 12.26 -0.54
N GLU A 83 -5.75 12.14 -0.90
CA GLU A 83 -5.34 12.00 -2.29
C GLU A 83 -5.72 10.63 -2.85
N THR A 84 -5.57 10.49 -4.17
CA THR A 84 -5.88 9.27 -4.92
C THR A 84 -4.76 8.24 -4.98
N ASP A 85 -3.54 8.56 -4.53
CA ASP A 85 -2.47 7.56 -4.36
C ASP A 85 -2.57 6.86 -3.00
N GLY A 86 -2.44 5.53 -3.01
CA GLY A 86 -2.65 4.65 -1.85
C GLY A 86 -3.94 3.83 -1.88
N PRO A 87 -5.15 4.46 -1.87
CA PRO A 87 -6.40 3.72 -1.76
C PRO A 87 -6.65 2.72 -2.90
N PRO A 88 -6.40 3.05 -4.19
CA PRO A 88 -6.53 2.07 -5.26
C PRO A 88 -5.58 0.85 -5.16
N GLY A 89 -4.31 1.08 -4.80
CA GLY A 89 -3.34 0.02 -4.56
C GLY A 89 -3.72 -0.83 -3.35
N THR A 90 -4.28 -0.22 -2.31
CA THR A 90 -4.85 -0.93 -1.15
C THR A 90 -5.99 -1.86 -1.58
N ALA A 91 -6.91 -1.38 -2.41
CA ALA A 91 -8.02 -2.18 -2.91
C ALA A 91 -7.53 -3.41 -3.69
N ALA A 92 -6.53 -3.24 -4.57
CA ALA A 92 -5.92 -4.34 -5.31
C ALA A 92 -5.20 -5.35 -4.40
N LEU A 93 -4.39 -4.88 -3.45
CA LEU A 93 -3.66 -5.70 -2.48
C LEU A 93 -4.59 -6.50 -1.57
N ALA A 94 -5.55 -5.81 -0.94
CA ALA A 94 -6.52 -6.45 -0.05
C ALA A 94 -7.29 -7.55 -0.78
N ARG A 95 -7.71 -7.27 -2.02
CA ARG A 95 -8.43 -8.25 -2.85
C ARG A 95 -7.55 -9.44 -3.20
N ALA A 96 -6.30 -9.21 -3.58
CA ALA A 96 -5.37 -10.29 -3.89
C ALA A 96 -5.11 -11.19 -2.66
N ILE A 97 -4.83 -10.59 -1.49
CA ILE A 97 -4.64 -11.30 -0.22
C ILE A 97 -5.89 -12.11 0.14
N ARG A 98 -7.08 -11.51 -0.01
CA ARG A 98 -8.35 -12.19 0.30
C ARG A 98 -8.59 -13.41 -0.57
N LEU A 99 -8.40 -13.28 -1.89
CA LEU A 99 -8.71 -14.33 -2.86
C LEU A 99 -7.67 -15.45 -2.92
N THR A 100 -6.45 -15.20 -2.45
CA THR A 100 -5.34 -16.16 -2.54
C THR A 100 -4.98 -16.77 -1.19
N LEU A 101 -4.63 -15.92 -0.22
CA LEU A 101 -4.16 -16.33 1.10
C LEU A 101 -5.28 -16.44 2.13
N LYS A 102 -6.51 -16.03 1.78
CA LYS A 102 -7.69 -16.02 2.66
C LYS A 102 -7.48 -15.20 3.94
N GLY A 103 -6.61 -14.18 3.89
CA GLY A 103 -6.46 -13.21 4.97
C GLY A 103 -7.73 -12.39 5.17
N LEU A 104 -7.85 -11.77 6.35
CA LEU A 104 -8.96 -10.90 6.77
C LEU A 104 -8.47 -9.44 6.73
N PRO A 105 -8.59 -8.74 5.59
CA PRO A 105 -8.10 -7.38 5.46
C PRO A 105 -8.93 -6.40 6.29
N ILE A 106 -8.23 -5.60 7.09
CA ILE A 106 -8.77 -4.42 7.80
C ILE A 106 -7.98 -3.21 7.28
N VAL A 107 -8.67 -2.32 6.57
CA VAL A 107 -8.11 -1.04 6.17
C VAL A 107 -8.18 -0.09 7.36
N ILE A 108 -7.05 0.50 7.73
CA ILE A 108 -6.94 1.43 8.85
C ILE A 108 -6.56 2.80 8.29
N THR A 109 -7.43 3.78 8.47
CA THR A 109 -7.25 5.15 7.95
C THR A 109 -7.62 6.17 9.03
N ASP A 110 -7.57 7.47 8.75
CA ASP A 110 -7.99 8.50 9.71
C ASP A 110 -9.50 8.41 9.96
N ASP A 111 -9.96 8.73 11.18
CA ASP A 111 -11.39 8.66 11.55
C ASP A 111 -12.31 9.38 10.55
N TYR A 112 -11.87 10.51 10.01
CA TYR A 112 -12.65 11.31 9.06
C TYR A 112 -12.70 10.71 7.64
N LEU A 113 -11.83 9.75 7.29
CA LEU A 113 -11.78 9.11 5.97
C LEU A 113 -12.58 7.81 5.91
N VAL A 114 -13.00 7.24 7.05
CA VAL A 114 -13.57 5.88 7.12
C VAL A 114 -14.74 5.68 6.14
N GLU A 115 -15.71 6.59 6.13
CA GLU A 115 -16.91 6.41 5.30
C GLU A 115 -16.63 6.54 3.80
N ASP A 116 -15.69 7.40 3.42
CA ASP A 116 -15.28 7.55 2.02
C ASP A 116 -14.41 6.37 1.58
N MET A 117 -13.51 5.91 2.45
CA MET A 117 -12.70 4.72 2.22
C MET A 117 -13.55 3.44 2.10
N LYS A 118 -14.64 3.29 2.88
CA LYS A 118 -15.61 2.18 2.70
C LYS A 118 -16.20 2.16 1.29
N LYS A 119 -16.60 3.32 0.76
CA LYS A 119 -17.13 3.43 -0.61
C LYS A 119 -16.07 3.01 -1.63
N VAL A 120 -14.83 3.51 -1.50
CA VAL A 120 -13.71 3.13 -2.37
C VAL A 120 -13.46 1.62 -2.32
N MET A 121 -13.34 1.03 -1.13
CA MET A 121 -13.08 -0.41 -0.99
C MET A 121 -14.21 -1.27 -1.57
N SER A 122 -15.48 -0.86 -1.43
CA SER A 122 -16.61 -1.60 -2.03
C SER A 122 -16.57 -1.67 -3.56
N SER A 123 -15.95 -0.69 -4.22
CA SER A 123 -15.92 -0.58 -5.69
C SER A 123 -15.08 -1.67 -6.38
N CYS A 124 -14.17 -2.32 -5.64
CA CYS A 124 -13.35 -3.42 -6.13
C CYS A 124 -13.97 -4.82 -5.91
N GLY A 125 -15.24 -4.88 -5.49
CA GLY A 125 -15.99 -6.13 -5.32
C GLY A 125 -15.97 -6.70 -3.90
N PHE A 126 -15.61 -5.89 -2.91
CA PHE A 126 -15.77 -6.24 -1.51
C PHE A 126 -17.16 -5.92 -0.98
N SER A 127 -17.64 -6.76 -0.07
CA SER A 127 -18.70 -6.39 0.88
C SER A 127 -18.06 -5.80 2.14
N ILE A 128 -18.46 -4.58 2.52
CA ILE A 128 -18.00 -3.94 3.75
C ILE A 128 -18.65 -4.61 4.96
N THR A 129 -17.87 -4.93 5.98
CA THR A 129 -18.36 -5.48 7.24
C THR A 129 -17.50 -5.04 8.43
N GLU A 130 -17.93 -5.39 9.64
CA GLU A 130 -17.15 -5.15 10.86
C GLU A 130 -15.99 -6.15 10.96
N PRO A 131 -14.84 -5.78 11.54
CA PRO A 131 -13.67 -6.66 11.66
C PRO A 131 -14.00 -8.08 12.15
N GLU A 132 -14.84 -8.21 13.17
CA GLU A 132 -15.18 -9.48 13.83
C GLU A 132 -16.01 -10.40 12.93
N LYS A 133 -16.61 -9.87 11.86
CA LYS A 133 -17.45 -10.61 10.91
C LYS A 133 -16.70 -11.00 9.64
N LEU A 134 -15.43 -10.61 9.49
CA LEU A 134 -14.65 -10.92 8.29
C LEU A 134 -14.49 -12.42 8.06
N SER A 135 -14.29 -13.19 9.13
CA SER A 135 -14.11 -14.65 9.05
C SER A 135 -15.39 -15.39 8.65
N THR A 136 -16.57 -14.82 8.87
CA THR A 136 -17.86 -15.44 8.53
C THR A 136 -17.96 -15.79 7.05
N SER A 137 -17.40 -14.96 6.16
CA SER A 137 -17.44 -15.22 4.72
C SER A 137 -16.48 -16.32 4.25
N LEU A 138 -15.62 -16.86 5.13
CA LEU A 138 -14.79 -18.04 4.84
C LEU A 138 -15.54 -19.36 4.98
N SER A 139 -16.69 -19.39 5.64
CA SER A 139 -17.46 -20.62 5.86
C SER A 139 -18.00 -21.18 4.54
N ASP A 140 -17.76 -22.46 4.30
CA ASP A 140 -18.26 -23.24 3.16
C ASP A 140 -19.31 -24.29 3.58
N GLU A 141 -19.81 -24.23 4.83
CA GLU A 141 -20.75 -25.22 5.41
C GLU A 141 -22.01 -25.43 4.55
N LEU A 142 -22.45 -24.40 3.83
CA LEU A 142 -23.62 -24.44 2.94
C LEU A 142 -23.27 -24.69 1.47
N GLY A 143 -22.01 -24.95 1.14
CA GLY A 143 -21.53 -25.22 -0.22
C GLY A 143 -21.44 -23.99 -1.13
N PHE A 144 -21.52 -22.78 -0.58
CA PHE A 144 -21.34 -21.53 -1.32
C PHE A 144 -19.86 -21.13 -1.38
N GLU A 145 -19.47 -20.47 -2.46
CA GLU A 145 -18.13 -19.86 -2.56
C GLU A 145 -17.99 -18.63 -1.65
N MET A 146 -16.75 -18.35 -1.24
CA MET A 146 -16.41 -17.21 -0.39
C MET A 146 -16.78 -15.89 -1.09
N VAL A 147 -17.56 -15.05 -0.40
CA VAL A 147 -17.76 -13.64 -0.79
C VAL A 147 -16.64 -12.79 -0.18
N PRO A 148 -15.85 -12.05 -0.97
CA PRO A 148 -14.81 -11.18 -0.43
C PRO A 148 -15.41 -10.12 0.50
N THR A 149 -14.93 -10.08 1.75
CA THR A 149 -15.28 -9.08 2.74
C THR A 149 -14.05 -8.28 3.17
N ILE A 150 -14.26 -7.02 3.55
CA ILE A 150 -13.23 -6.12 4.07
C ILE A 150 -13.83 -5.23 5.15
N ALA A 151 -13.02 -4.84 6.13
CA ALA A 151 -13.40 -3.86 7.14
C ALA A 151 -12.59 -2.58 6.94
N VAL A 152 -13.16 -1.46 7.36
CA VAL A 152 -12.47 -0.16 7.37
C VAL A 152 -12.71 0.47 8.73
N ILE A 153 -11.62 0.79 9.44
CA ILE A 153 -11.66 1.41 10.76
C ILE A 153 -10.82 2.68 10.80
N GLY A 154 -11.21 3.59 11.69
CA GLY A 154 -10.54 4.87 11.87
C GLY A 154 -9.50 4.85 12.97
N MET A 155 -8.56 5.79 12.88
CA MET A 155 -7.60 6.16 13.91
C MET A 155 -7.72 7.65 14.25
N PRO A 156 -7.61 8.02 15.53
CA PRO A 156 -7.65 9.41 15.93
C PRO A 156 -6.36 10.13 15.53
N ILE A 157 -6.49 11.42 15.26
CA ILE A 157 -5.35 12.30 14.95
C ILE A 157 -4.53 12.60 16.21
N ASP A 158 -5.17 12.69 17.39
CA ASP A 158 -4.46 12.93 18.64
C ASP A 158 -3.40 11.86 18.87
N GLN A 159 -2.18 12.29 19.20
CA GLN A 159 -1.01 11.42 19.20
C GLN A 159 -1.10 10.32 20.27
N GLU A 160 -1.54 10.67 21.48
CA GLU A 160 -1.63 9.70 22.58
C GLU A 160 -2.81 8.76 22.39
N ALA A 161 -3.97 9.28 21.97
CA ALA A 161 -5.11 8.45 21.61
C ALA A 161 -4.79 7.48 20.46
N CYS A 162 -4.00 7.93 19.47
CA CYS A 162 -3.55 7.10 18.36
C CYS A 162 -2.64 5.97 18.86
N ARG A 163 -1.67 6.30 19.72
CA ARG A 163 -0.76 5.33 20.34
C ARG A 163 -1.52 4.25 21.13
N VAL A 164 -2.43 4.66 22.02
CA VAL A 164 -3.24 3.72 22.83
C VAL A 164 -4.08 2.82 21.93
N ARG A 165 -4.77 3.41 20.94
CA ARG A 165 -5.58 2.64 20.00
C ARG A 165 -4.74 1.67 19.15
N SER A 166 -3.52 2.05 18.74
CA SER A 166 -2.62 1.14 18.03
C SER A 166 -2.27 -0.09 18.88
N GLU A 167 -1.96 0.10 20.16
CA GLU A 167 -1.70 -1.01 21.10
C GLU A 167 -2.92 -1.91 21.28
N GLU A 168 -4.10 -1.33 21.44
CA GLU A 168 -5.37 -2.06 21.56
C GLU A 168 -5.67 -2.90 20.32
N LEU A 169 -5.52 -2.32 19.12
CA LEU A 169 -5.78 -3.02 17.86
C LEU A 169 -4.81 -4.20 17.65
N LEU A 170 -3.52 -3.98 17.93
CA LEU A 170 -2.49 -5.03 17.82
C LEU A 170 -2.73 -6.17 18.83
N GLU A 171 -3.11 -5.85 20.07
CA GLU A 171 -3.39 -6.85 21.10
C GLU A 171 -4.69 -7.61 20.82
N HIS A 172 -5.72 -6.92 20.35
CA HIS A 172 -7.03 -7.50 20.13
C HIS A 172 -7.07 -8.39 18.88
N TYR A 173 -6.64 -7.88 17.72
CA TYR A 173 -6.74 -8.60 16.45
C TYR A 173 -5.52 -9.46 16.14
N LYS A 174 -4.34 -9.16 16.71
CA LYS A 174 -3.09 -9.94 16.50
C LYS A 174 -2.83 -10.22 15.01
N PRO A 175 -2.74 -9.17 14.16
CA PRO A 175 -2.57 -9.37 12.74
C PRO A 175 -1.27 -10.11 12.43
N SER A 176 -1.25 -10.89 11.36
CA SER A 176 -0.02 -11.55 10.89
C SER A 176 0.83 -10.66 9.99
N LEU A 177 0.25 -9.55 9.49
CA LEU A 177 0.92 -8.56 8.67
C LEU A 177 0.33 -7.15 8.90
N CYS A 178 1.21 -6.16 9.01
CA CYS A 178 0.88 -4.74 8.88
C CYS A 178 1.53 -4.17 7.61
N LEU A 179 0.72 -3.56 6.74
CA LEU A 179 1.17 -2.98 5.47
C LEU A 179 0.82 -1.50 5.40
N ALA A 180 1.76 -0.65 5.00
CA ALA A 180 1.51 0.75 4.67
C ALA A 180 1.63 0.95 3.16
N ILE A 181 0.70 1.73 2.59
CA ILE A 181 0.79 2.19 1.21
C ILE A 181 0.31 3.64 1.12
N GLU A 182 1.23 4.50 0.68
CA GLU A 182 1.03 5.95 0.65
C GLU A 182 0.52 6.48 1.99
N ARG A 183 1.28 6.19 3.05
CA ARG A 183 0.92 6.63 4.41
C ARG A 183 2.05 7.38 5.06
N GLY A 184 1.78 8.62 5.47
CA GLY A 184 2.77 9.49 6.10
C GLY A 184 3.27 8.95 7.42
N GLY A 185 4.57 9.07 7.62
CA GLY A 185 5.21 8.75 8.88
C GLY A 185 5.93 9.93 9.50
N MET A 186 6.25 9.75 10.77
CA MET A 186 6.89 10.75 11.60
C MET A 186 8.40 10.76 11.41
N ASN A 187 8.99 11.95 11.36
CA ASN A 187 10.43 12.09 11.63
C ASN A 187 10.72 11.93 13.14
N LYS A 188 12.00 12.00 13.56
CA LYS A 188 12.42 11.93 14.97
C LYS A 188 11.75 12.91 15.94
N HIS A 189 11.09 13.96 15.45
CA HIS A 189 10.36 14.94 16.27
C HIS A 189 8.84 14.68 16.31
N GLY A 190 8.38 13.54 15.82
CA GLY A 190 6.96 13.21 15.78
C GLY A 190 6.20 14.00 14.70
N ARG A 191 6.90 14.50 13.67
CA ARG A 191 6.31 15.36 12.63
C ARG A 191 6.13 14.63 11.32
N ILE A 192 4.91 14.66 10.79
CA ILE A 192 4.56 14.16 9.45
C ILE A 192 4.64 15.32 8.47
N HIS A 193 5.37 15.14 7.37
CA HIS A 193 5.57 16.19 6.38
C HIS A 193 5.08 15.77 5.00
N GLY A 194 4.54 16.72 4.24
CA GLY A 194 4.42 16.56 2.79
C GLY A 194 5.75 16.83 2.07
N MET A 195 5.85 16.41 0.81
CA MET A 195 7.04 16.60 -0.04
C MET A 195 7.53 18.06 -0.15
N GLY A 196 6.61 19.02 0.01
CA GLY A 196 6.93 20.45 0.07
C GLY A 196 7.71 20.90 1.30
N GLY A 197 7.94 20.02 2.27
CA GLY A 197 8.61 20.27 3.55
C GLY A 197 7.72 20.90 4.63
N PHE A 198 6.41 20.93 4.42
CA PHE A 198 5.43 21.51 5.36
C PHE A 198 4.91 20.44 6.33
N ASP A 199 4.60 20.85 7.57
CA ASP A 199 4.12 19.98 8.63
C ASP A 199 2.61 19.72 8.48
N PHE A 200 2.22 18.46 8.32
CA PHE A 200 0.85 17.96 8.19
C PHE A 200 0.41 17.13 9.40
N SER A 201 1.17 17.17 10.50
CA SER A 201 0.88 16.37 11.70
C SER A 201 -0.50 16.64 12.31
N ALA A 202 -1.08 17.82 12.07
CA ALA A 202 -2.38 18.20 12.61
C ALA A 202 -3.58 17.57 11.88
N SER A 203 -3.38 17.01 10.69
CA SER A 203 -4.45 16.38 9.89
C SER A 203 -4.30 14.87 9.75
N GLN A 204 -3.25 14.29 10.35
CA GLN A 204 -2.85 12.91 10.11
C GLN A 204 -2.74 12.14 11.43
N ALA A 205 -3.39 10.99 11.51
CA ALA A 205 -3.16 9.98 12.53
C ALA A 205 -1.74 9.39 12.42
N LYS A 206 -1.15 9.06 13.57
CA LYS A 206 0.27 8.70 13.72
C LYS A 206 0.41 7.19 13.56
N MET A 207 0.19 6.71 12.33
CA MET A 207 0.17 5.28 12.02
C MET A 207 1.50 4.59 12.33
N ASP A 208 2.61 5.32 12.49
CA ASP A 208 3.89 4.79 12.95
C ASP A 208 3.78 3.94 14.22
N TYR A 209 2.83 4.24 15.12
CA TYR A 209 2.60 3.44 16.33
C TYR A 209 2.12 2.01 16.03
N LEU A 210 1.35 1.81 14.95
CA LEU A 210 1.00 0.45 14.50
C LEU A 210 2.25 -0.31 14.04
N PHE A 211 3.16 0.33 13.31
CA PHE A 211 4.32 -0.34 12.72
C PHE A 211 5.43 -0.59 13.73
N THR A 212 5.71 0.39 14.59
CA THR A 212 6.65 0.21 15.72
C THR A 212 6.14 -0.87 16.67
N GLY A 213 4.87 -0.81 17.07
CA GLY A 213 4.24 -1.82 17.91
C GLY A 213 4.16 -3.20 17.25
N ALA A 214 3.96 -3.28 15.93
CA ALA A 214 3.99 -4.53 15.18
C ALA A 214 5.40 -5.16 15.20
N GLY A 215 6.43 -4.35 14.92
CA GLY A 215 7.83 -4.79 14.95
C GLY A 215 8.26 -5.32 16.33
N GLU A 216 7.87 -4.65 17.42
CA GLU A 216 8.11 -5.11 18.80
C GLU A 216 7.46 -6.46 19.12
N ARG A 217 6.36 -6.79 18.44
CA ARG A 217 5.61 -8.06 18.58
C ARG A 217 6.06 -9.13 17.59
N GLY A 218 7.02 -8.83 16.70
CA GLY A 218 7.45 -9.75 15.65
C GLY A 218 6.40 -9.98 14.55
N ILE A 219 5.45 -9.07 14.40
CA ILE A 219 4.46 -9.08 13.31
C ILE A 219 5.14 -8.59 12.04
N ALA A 220 4.89 -9.26 10.91
CA ALA A 220 5.48 -8.88 9.63
C ALA A 220 5.05 -7.47 9.22
N THR A 221 5.97 -6.71 8.61
CA THR A 221 5.72 -5.32 8.20
C THR A 221 6.16 -5.04 6.78
N ILE A 222 5.31 -4.36 6.01
CA ILE A 222 5.59 -3.92 4.64
C ILE A 222 5.30 -2.41 4.52
N GLY A 223 6.18 -1.67 3.87
CA GLY A 223 5.97 -0.25 3.54
C GLY A 223 6.07 -0.01 2.03
N ILE A 224 5.18 0.82 1.50
CA ILE A 224 5.14 1.25 0.09
C ILE A 224 5.03 2.77 0.06
N GLY A 225 5.93 3.42 -0.69
CA GLY A 225 5.93 4.87 -0.89
C GLY A 225 6.66 5.28 -2.17
N ASP A 226 6.57 6.56 -2.53
CA ASP A 226 7.15 7.14 -3.74
C ASP A 226 7.93 8.46 -3.52
N GLY A 227 7.84 9.00 -2.31
CA GLY A 227 8.31 10.33 -1.94
C GLY A 227 9.47 10.32 -0.95
N GLY A 228 9.51 9.35 -0.03
CA GLY A 228 10.49 9.25 1.05
C GLY A 228 9.98 9.73 2.42
N ASN A 229 8.74 10.20 2.49
CA ASN A 229 8.04 10.69 3.68
C ASN A 229 6.94 9.72 4.18
N GLU A 230 6.90 8.51 3.63
CA GLU A 230 5.93 7.46 3.94
C GLU A 230 6.53 6.39 4.86
N ILE A 231 5.67 5.74 5.63
CA ILE A 231 6.02 4.65 6.54
C ILE A 231 6.81 3.57 5.80
N GLY A 232 7.91 3.14 6.41
CA GLY A 232 8.89 2.22 5.82
C GLY A 232 10.08 2.92 5.14
N MET A 233 9.94 4.17 4.70
CA MET A 233 11.06 4.93 4.11
C MET A 233 12.20 5.19 5.11
N ALA A 234 11.94 5.02 6.40
CA ALA A 234 12.99 4.99 7.44
C ALA A 234 14.05 3.91 7.21
N ASN A 235 13.78 2.88 6.42
CA ASN A 235 14.79 1.90 6.02
C ASN A 235 15.90 2.50 5.15
N ILE A 236 15.58 3.55 4.38
CA ILE A 236 16.50 4.27 3.48
C ILE A 236 16.65 5.74 3.88
N GLU A 237 16.51 6.04 5.17
CA GLU A 237 16.55 7.38 5.76
C GLU A 237 17.74 8.22 5.27
N LYS A 238 18.95 7.66 5.27
CA LYS A 238 20.14 8.32 4.73
C LYS A 238 19.98 8.75 3.27
N THR A 239 19.48 7.87 2.40
CA THR A 239 19.25 8.16 0.98
C THR A 239 18.23 9.30 0.83
N VAL A 240 17.14 9.26 1.60
CA VAL A 240 16.11 10.31 1.59
C VAL A 240 16.72 11.65 2.00
N ARG A 241 17.46 11.69 3.11
CA ARG A 241 18.12 12.92 3.58
C ARG A 241 19.05 13.54 2.54
N GLU A 242 19.86 12.71 1.89
CA GLU A 242 20.91 13.17 0.98
C GLU A 242 20.38 13.52 -0.42
N LYS A 243 19.38 12.79 -0.92
CA LYS A 243 19.01 12.82 -2.34
C LYS A 243 17.58 13.27 -2.63
N VAL A 244 16.71 13.32 -1.63
CA VAL A 244 15.33 13.81 -1.81
C VAL A 244 15.22 15.27 -1.40
N LYS A 245 14.48 16.06 -2.18
CA LYS A 245 14.23 17.47 -1.88
C LYS A 245 13.54 17.61 -0.52
N ASN A 246 14.02 18.52 0.31
CA ASN A 246 13.61 18.69 1.71
C ASN A 246 13.88 17.47 2.62
N GLY A 247 14.61 16.44 2.12
CA GLY A 247 14.95 15.23 2.86
C GLY A 247 15.58 15.50 4.21
N ASN A 248 16.59 16.38 4.23
CA ASN A 248 17.31 16.76 5.46
C ASN A 248 16.86 18.11 6.07
N MET A 249 16.06 18.90 5.37
CA MET A 249 15.66 20.24 5.82
C MET A 249 14.22 20.54 5.41
N CYS A 250 13.32 20.56 6.38
CA CYS A 250 11.92 20.93 6.20
C CYS A 250 11.71 22.42 6.47
N LYS A 251 10.52 22.93 6.17
CA LYS A 251 10.13 24.34 6.33
C LYS A 251 9.46 24.65 7.66
N CYS A 252 9.14 23.63 8.45
CA CYS A 252 8.57 23.82 9.78
C CYS A 252 9.70 24.04 10.81
N PRO A 253 9.39 24.57 12.01
CA PRO A 253 10.41 24.91 13.02
C PRO A 253 11.29 23.74 13.51
N CYS A 254 10.97 22.47 13.19
CA CYS A 254 11.80 21.34 13.60
C CYS A 254 13.09 21.19 12.77
N HIS A 255 13.16 21.78 11.56
CA HIS A 255 14.33 21.80 10.66
C HIS A 255 15.02 20.43 10.48
N SER A 256 14.26 19.34 10.59
CA SER A 256 14.81 17.97 10.58
C SER A 256 14.53 17.20 9.29
N GLY A 257 13.89 17.85 8.32
CA GLY A 257 13.58 17.24 7.04
C GLY A 257 12.36 16.34 7.08
N ILE A 258 12.00 15.85 5.89
CA ILE A 258 10.87 14.96 5.67
C ILE A 258 11.22 13.49 5.92
N ALA A 259 12.52 13.15 5.97
CA ALA A 259 12.97 11.78 6.18
C ALA A 259 12.47 11.24 7.52
N LEU A 260 11.92 10.01 7.49
CA LEU A 260 11.47 9.30 8.67
C LEU A 260 12.67 8.67 9.37
N ASP A 261 12.60 8.66 10.70
CA ASP A 261 13.61 8.02 11.55
C ASP A 261 13.01 6.83 12.33
N VAL A 262 11.68 6.66 12.29
CA VAL A 262 10.91 5.61 12.97
C VAL A 262 10.07 4.81 11.98
N ALA A 263 9.41 3.74 12.47
CA ALA A 263 8.56 2.86 11.65
C ALA A 263 9.32 2.22 10.46
N LYS A 264 10.48 1.63 10.76
CA LYS A 264 11.15 0.70 9.85
C LYS A 264 10.28 -0.54 9.64
N VAL A 265 10.43 -1.14 8.47
CA VAL A 265 9.63 -2.30 8.04
C VAL A 265 10.52 -3.44 7.57
N ASP A 266 10.00 -4.67 7.53
CA ASP A 266 10.76 -5.83 7.07
C ASP A 266 11.03 -5.78 5.56
N VAL A 267 10.05 -5.30 4.77
CA VAL A 267 10.18 -5.11 3.32
C VAL A 267 9.68 -3.72 2.94
N LEU A 268 10.56 -2.92 2.35
CA LEU A 268 10.23 -1.63 1.72
C LEU A 268 10.13 -1.83 0.21
N LEU A 269 9.08 -1.29 -0.40
CA LEU A 269 8.96 -1.13 -1.84
C LEU A 269 8.87 0.36 -2.18
N SER A 270 9.66 0.79 -3.16
CA SER A 270 9.39 2.04 -3.86
C SER A 270 8.57 1.80 -5.11
N ALA A 271 7.79 2.79 -5.50
CA ALA A 271 7.24 2.92 -6.84
C ALA A 271 7.32 4.37 -7.32
N ALA A 272 7.06 4.61 -8.59
CA ALA A 272 6.88 5.97 -9.10
C ALA A 272 5.51 6.56 -8.72
N ILE A 273 4.52 5.69 -8.46
CA ILE A 273 3.21 5.95 -7.87
C ILE A 273 2.90 4.73 -7.00
N SER A 274 2.61 4.91 -5.71
CA SER A 274 2.48 3.82 -4.73
C SER A 274 1.44 2.77 -5.11
N ASN A 275 0.32 3.21 -5.71
CA ASN A 275 -0.70 2.34 -6.26
C ASN A 275 -0.14 1.26 -7.21
N TRP A 276 0.88 1.58 -8.01
CA TRP A 276 1.47 0.65 -8.97
C TRP A 276 2.22 -0.49 -8.29
N ALA A 277 2.83 -0.27 -7.12
CA ALA A 277 3.38 -1.37 -6.32
C ALA A 277 2.27 -2.29 -5.81
N GLY A 278 1.13 -1.73 -5.39
CA GLY A 278 -0.04 -2.53 -5.02
C GLY A 278 -0.54 -3.42 -6.16
N TYR A 279 -0.61 -2.88 -7.38
CA TYR A 279 -0.97 -3.64 -8.59
C TYR A 279 0.05 -4.71 -8.93
N GLY A 280 1.34 -4.37 -8.87
CA GLY A 280 2.45 -5.30 -9.13
C GLY A 280 2.44 -6.49 -8.18
N ILE A 281 2.28 -6.24 -6.88
CA ILE A 281 2.14 -7.31 -5.87
C ILE A 281 0.88 -8.13 -6.12
N ALA A 282 -0.28 -7.51 -6.39
CA ALA A 282 -1.51 -8.25 -6.66
C ALA A 282 -1.37 -9.19 -7.87
N CYS A 283 -0.72 -8.74 -8.94
CA CYS A 283 -0.39 -9.56 -10.10
C CYS A 283 0.56 -10.72 -9.75
N LEU A 284 1.65 -10.43 -9.02
CA LEU A 284 2.65 -11.44 -8.68
C LEU A 284 2.12 -12.47 -7.68
N LEU A 285 1.34 -12.05 -6.69
CA LEU A 285 0.70 -12.94 -5.71
C LEU A 285 -0.33 -13.85 -6.39
N GLY A 286 -1.19 -13.30 -7.25
CA GLY A 286 -2.15 -14.09 -8.03
C GLY A 286 -1.46 -15.15 -8.90
N LEU A 287 -0.32 -14.79 -9.52
CA LEU A 287 0.51 -15.73 -10.28
C LEU A 287 1.13 -16.82 -9.38
N ALA A 288 1.74 -16.43 -8.26
CA ALA A 288 2.41 -17.34 -7.33
C ALA A 288 1.44 -18.36 -6.72
N GLU A 289 0.22 -17.92 -6.40
CA GLU A 289 -0.84 -18.75 -5.80
C GLU A 289 -1.65 -19.53 -6.83
N GLY A 290 -1.42 -19.27 -8.13
CA GLY A 290 -2.12 -19.93 -9.23
C GLY A 290 -3.58 -19.51 -9.37
N ASN A 291 -3.94 -18.32 -8.86
CA ASN A 291 -5.27 -17.74 -8.96
C ASN A 291 -5.18 -16.38 -9.68
N LEU A 292 -5.32 -16.42 -11.01
CA LEU A 292 -5.19 -15.23 -11.85
C LEU A 292 -6.35 -14.24 -11.70
N ASP A 293 -7.47 -14.66 -11.12
CA ASP A 293 -8.62 -13.77 -10.83
C ASP A 293 -8.30 -12.80 -9.69
N ALA A 294 -7.27 -13.08 -8.88
CA ALA A 294 -6.78 -12.21 -7.83
C ALA A 294 -5.99 -11.00 -8.33
N MET A 295 -5.47 -11.05 -9.56
CA MET A 295 -4.71 -9.96 -10.15
C MET A 295 -5.57 -8.69 -10.33
N CYS A 296 -4.94 -7.52 -10.29
CA CYS A 296 -5.62 -6.27 -10.68
C CYS A 296 -6.07 -6.32 -12.15
N SER A 297 -7.12 -5.58 -12.49
CA SER A 297 -7.64 -5.46 -13.85
C SER A 297 -8.04 -4.02 -14.15
N GLU A 298 -8.04 -3.67 -15.44
CA GLU A 298 -8.43 -2.34 -15.90
C GLU A 298 -9.90 -2.03 -15.53
N GLU A 299 -10.78 -3.04 -15.58
CA GLU A 299 -12.20 -2.86 -15.25
C GLU A 299 -12.43 -2.59 -13.77
N ILE A 300 -11.66 -3.24 -12.88
CA ILE A 300 -11.71 -2.97 -11.45
C ILE A 300 -11.17 -1.57 -11.18
N GLU A 301 -10.01 -1.24 -11.75
CA GLU A 301 -9.36 0.05 -11.53
C GLU A 301 -10.22 1.24 -11.94
N LYS A 302 -10.90 1.17 -13.10
CA LYS A 302 -11.85 2.20 -13.53
C LYS A 302 -12.91 2.49 -12.47
N ARG A 303 -13.47 1.44 -11.84
CA ARG A 303 -14.49 1.60 -10.79
C ARG A 303 -13.90 2.20 -9.53
N VAL A 304 -12.68 1.81 -9.18
CA VAL A 304 -11.98 2.31 -7.99
C VAL A 304 -11.62 3.79 -8.15
N LEU A 305 -11.03 4.20 -9.28
CA LEU A 305 -10.73 5.59 -9.56
C LEU A 305 -12.00 6.45 -9.70
N ASP A 306 -13.07 5.95 -10.33
CA ASP A 306 -14.38 6.61 -10.33
C ASP A 306 -14.93 6.77 -8.91
N SER A 307 -14.76 5.76 -8.04
CA SER A 307 -15.19 5.85 -6.64
C SER A 307 -14.38 6.89 -5.86
N CYS A 308 -13.04 6.89 -5.99
CA CYS A 308 -12.16 7.91 -5.42
C CYS A 308 -12.61 9.32 -5.84
N TRP A 309 -12.86 9.51 -7.13
CA TRP A 309 -13.38 10.76 -7.66
C TRP A 309 -14.72 11.15 -7.04
N ARG A 310 -15.68 10.22 -6.94
CA ARG A 310 -17.01 10.47 -6.34
C ARG A 310 -16.98 10.81 -4.86
N VAL A 311 -15.99 10.30 -4.14
CA VAL A 311 -15.75 10.68 -2.73
C VAL A 311 -14.86 11.89 -2.60
N GLU A 312 -14.50 12.54 -3.71
CA GLU A 312 -13.70 13.76 -3.78
C GLU A 312 -12.26 13.57 -3.30
N PHE A 313 -11.73 12.34 -3.42
CA PHE A 313 -10.28 12.18 -3.34
C PHE A 313 -9.64 12.82 -4.57
N HIS A 314 -8.53 13.52 -4.36
CA HIS A 314 -7.95 14.40 -5.37
C HIS A 314 -6.57 13.93 -5.84
N ASP A 315 -6.21 14.35 -7.04
CA ASP A 315 -4.86 14.23 -7.56
C ASP A 315 -4.06 15.46 -7.13
N SER A 316 -3.13 15.23 -6.20
CA SER A 316 -2.28 16.22 -5.54
C SER A 316 -1.39 16.98 -6.53
N ILE A 317 -0.86 16.30 -7.54
CA ILE A 317 0.03 16.88 -8.56
C ILE A 317 -0.80 17.48 -9.69
N GLY A 318 -1.81 16.76 -10.16
CA GLY A 318 -2.70 17.16 -11.24
C GLY A 318 -3.67 18.28 -10.87
N SER A 319 -3.75 18.62 -9.58
CA SER A 319 -4.58 19.69 -8.99
C SER A 319 -6.05 19.59 -9.39
N ARG A 320 -6.62 18.39 -9.30
CA ARG A 320 -7.98 18.10 -9.76
C ARG A 320 -8.65 17.00 -8.94
N VAL A 321 -9.98 17.05 -8.88
CA VAL A 321 -10.83 15.95 -8.43
C VAL A 321 -11.34 15.24 -9.68
N ALA A 322 -10.61 14.19 -10.09
CA ALA A 322 -10.88 13.41 -11.30
C ALA A 322 -10.31 11.99 -11.16
N PRO A 323 -10.67 11.04 -12.03
CA PRO A 323 -9.98 9.76 -12.17
C PRO A 323 -8.53 9.96 -12.65
N SER A 324 -7.65 10.32 -11.73
CA SER A 324 -6.22 10.58 -11.95
C SER A 324 -5.47 10.38 -10.64
N VAL A 325 -4.18 10.03 -10.73
CA VAL A 325 -3.28 9.87 -9.59
C VAL A 325 -1.93 10.46 -9.96
N ASP A 326 -1.36 11.29 -9.09
CA ASP A 326 -0.02 11.82 -9.22
C ASP A 326 0.29 12.51 -10.57
N GLY A 327 -0.68 13.30 -11.05
CA GLY A 327 -0.61 14.04 -12.30
C GLY A 327 -0.86 13.20 -13.54
N CYS A 328 -1.03 11.89 -13.38
CA CYS A 328 -1.33 10.97 -14.47
C CYS A 328 -2.85 10.74 -14.58
N PRO A 329 -3.45 10.85 -15.79
CA PRO A 329 -4.86 10.55 -15.97
C PRO A 329 -5.13 9.03 -15.99
N GLU A 330 -6.36 8.62 -15.69
CA GLU A 330 -6.83 7.20 -15.67
C GLU A 330 -6.18 6.31 -16.75
N PRO A 331 -6.15 6.67 -18.06
CA PRO A 331 -5.62 5.79 -19.10
C PRO A 331 -4.16 5.34 -18.88
N VAL A 332 -3.35 6.12 -18.16
CA VAL A 332 -1.97 5.75 -17.84
C VAL A 332 -1.94 4.58 -16.85
N HIS A 333 -2.73 4.65 -15.78
CA HIS A 333 -2.80 3.58 -14.77
C HIS A 333 -3.35 2.28 -15.37
N LEU A 334 -4.35 2.39 -16.24
CA LEU A 334 -4.89 1.23 -16.98
C LEU A 334 -3.85 0.59 -17.90
N ALA A 335 -3.03 1.40 -18.58
CA ALA A 335 -1.93 0.90 -19.41
C ALA A 335 -0.88 0.16 -18.57
N ILE A 336 -0.52 0.68 -17.40
CA ILE A 336 0.38 0.01 -16.45
C ILE A 336 -0.18 -1.35 -16.02
N ILE A 337 -1.45 -1.42 -15.62
CA ILE A 337 -2.11 -2.69 -15.25
C ILE A 337 -2.10 -3.68 -16.41
N ARG A 338 -2.41 -3.22 -17.63
CA ARG A 338 -2.37 -4.08 -18.83
C ARG A 338 -0.97 -4.65 -19.06
N LEU A 339 0.07 -3.83 -18.90
CA LEU A 339 1.45 -4.28 -19.05
C LEU A 339 1.86 -5.27 -17.95
N PHE A 340 1.47 -5.08 -16.68
CA PHE A 340 1.69 -6.09 -15.64
C PHE A 340 1.06 -7.44 -15.98
N ARG A 341 -0.20 -7.44 -16.44
CA ARG A 341 -0.90 -8.66 -16.85
C ARG A 341 -0.25 -9.33 -18.06
N GLU A 342 0.28 -8.55 -19.00
CA GLU A 342 1.02 -9.10 -20.14
C GLU A 342 2.36 -9.71 -19.71
N ILE A 343 3.10 -9.06 -18.80
CA ILE A 343 4.32 -9.62 -18.21
C ILE A 343 4.03 -10.98 -17.57
N VAL A 344 2.96 -11.10 -16.79
CA VAL A 344 2.52 -12.36 -16.17
C VAL A 344 2.21 -13.41 -17.25
N THR A 345 1.40 -13.05 -18.25
CA THR A 345 0.99 -13.95 -19.33
C THR A 345 2.19 -14.50 -20.10
N MET A 346 3.16 -13.63 -20.41
CA MET A 346 4.39 -14.01 -21.11
C MET A 346 5.32 -14.83 -20.21
N GLY A 347 5.35 -14.55 -18.91
CA GLY A 347 6.06 -15.36 -17.92
C GLY A 347 5.58 -16.81 -17.89
N ILE A 348 4.27 -17.03 -17.78
CA ILE A 348 3.66 -18.38 -17.79
C ILE A 348 4.03 -19.13 -19.07
N LYS A 349 3.94 -18.47 -20.24
CA LYS A 349 4.26 -19.10 -21.54
C LYS A 349 5.73 -19.50 -21.66
N ARG A 350 6.65 -18.68 -21.14
CA ARG A 350 8.10 -18.90 -21.29
C ARG A 350 8.69 -19.81 -20.22
N PHE A 351 8.10 -19.81 -19.03
CA PHE A 351 8.62 -20.52 -17.87
C PHE A 351 7.55 -21.33 -17.15
N PRO A 352 6.75 -22.16 -17.86
CA PRO A 352 5.67 -22.92 -17.24
C PRO A 352 6.19 -23.78 -16.07
N ALA A 353 5.33 -24.02 -15.09
CA ALA A 353 5.64 -25.02 -14.06
C ALA A 353 5.75 -26.41 -14.72
N GLU A 354 6.66 -27.24 -14.19
CA GLU A 354 6.86 -28.63 -14.63
C GLU A 354 5.61 -29.51 -14.45
#